data_AF-A0A4D4LRE5-F1
#
_entry.id   AF-A0A4D4LRE5-F1
#
_cell.length_a   1.000
_cell.length_b   1.000
_cell.length_c   1.000
_cell.angle_alpha   90.00
_cell.angle_beta   90.00
_cell.angle_gamma   90.00
#
_symmetry.space_group_name_H-M   'P 1'
#
loop_
_entity.id
_entity.type
_entity.pdbx_description
1 polymer ?
#
loop_
_entity_poly.entity_id
_entity_poly.type
_entity_poly.pdbx_seq_one_letter_code
_entity_poly.pdbx_strand_id
1 'polypeptide(L)'
;MRRAAYKVVTHELATEVDRLTRAASRLCATSPDPALRDHAPWALRTALQELLVRLEVYRPYASGDAAAVVTEEAAAEARAVFTVPEEAGAVSVVRDLALGRAGDGPGHLEFRARFAQTSSALRAKSVEDTGFYRYVPLLSANEVGGNPGSPAVSPRTSTRTARACSATGPRPAPLCRRTTRSAAPTCARPSPCSPSARSAGPTRSRR
;
A
#
# COMPACT_ATOMS: atom_id res chain seq x y z
N MET A 1 -7.94 6.45 3.56
CA MET A 1 -6.57 5.90 3.52
C MET A 1 -5.51 6.98 3.27
N ARG A 2 -5.62 7.81 2.23
CA ARG A 2 -4.65 8.89 1.91
C ARG A 2 -4.28 9.77 3.10
N ARG A 3 -5.25 10.24 3.90
CA ARG A 3 -4.98 11.06 5.12
C ARG A 3 -4.08 10.35 6.15
N ALA A 4 -4.26 9.04 6.37
CA ALA A 4 -3.40 8.28 7.28
C ALA A 4 -2.01 8.07 6.67
N ALA A 5 -1.92 7.82 5.36
CA ALA A 5 -0.64 7.73 4.67
C ALA A 5 0.16 9.03 4.80
N TYR A 6 -0.48 10.19 4.64
CA TYR A 6 0.17 11.48 4.88
C TYR A 6 0.68 11.63 6.31
N LYS A 7 -0.11 11.24 7.32
CA LYS A 7 0.33 11.29 8.72
C LYS A 7 1.56 10.41 8.96
N VAL A 8 1.50 9.15 8.51
CA VAL A 8 2.60 8.19 8.68
C VAL A 8 3.85 8.66 7.94
N VAL A 9 3.74 9.10 6.68
CA VAL A 9 4.90 9.51 5.86
C VAL A 9 5.56 10.79 6.37
N THR A 10 4.80 11.68 7.02
CA THR A 10 5.31 12.96 7.55
C THR A 10 5.81 12.90 8.98
N HIS A 11 5.37 11.90 9.77
CA HIS A 11 5.74 11.78 11.18
C HIS A 11 6.54 10.50 11.47
N GLU A 12 5.91 9.34 11.28
CA GLU A 12 6.51 8.04 11.67
C GLU A 12 7.63 7.60 10.74
N LEU A 13 7.54 7.94 9.45
CA LEU A 13 8.53 7.60 8.42
C LEU A 13 9.31 8.84 7.93
N ALA A 14 9.29 9.93 8.69
CA ALA A 14 9.99 11.16 8.30
C ALA A 14 11.49 10.92 8.06
N THR A 15 12.12 10.09 8.91
CA THR A 15 13.54 9.76 8.79
C THR A 15 13.83 8.93 7.54
N GLU A 16 12.96 8.00 7.18
CA GLU A 16 13.07 7.19 5.96
C GLU A 16 12.94 8.06 4.71
N VAL A 17 11.97 8.99 4.70
CA VAL A 17 11.80 9.97 3.62
C VAL A 17 13.01 10.90 3.52
N ASP A 18 13.56 11.36 4.63
CA ASP A 18 14.79 12.17 4.66
C ASP A 18 15.97 11.40 4.05
N ARG A 19 16.13 10.12 4.41
CA ARG A 19 17.19 9.26 3.88
C ARG A 19 17.04 9.04 2.38
N LEU A 20 15.81 8.78 1.91
CA LEU A 20 15.51 8.66 0.48
C LEU A 20 15.77 9.96 -0.28
N THR A 21 15.39 11.10 0.30
CA THR A 21 15.64 12.42 -0.28
C THR A 21 17.13 12.64 -0.46
N ARG A 22 17.93 12.41 0.59
CA ARG A 22 19.40 12.53 0.51
C ARG A 22 20.02 11.56 -0.50
N ALA A 23 19.49 10.34 -0.61
CA ALA A 23 19.95 9.36 -1.59
C ALA A 23 19.63 9.82 -3.03
N ALA A 24 18.41 10.27 -3.28
CA ALA A 24 17.99 10.81 -4.57
C ALA A 24 18.83 12.02 -4.97
N SER A 25 19.02 12.99 -4.06
CA SER A 25 19.86 14.17 -4.33
C SER A 25 21.31 13.80 -4.67
N ARG A 26 21.89 12.81 -3.99
CA ARG A 26 23.24 12.31 -4.33
C ARG A 26 23.27 11.69 -5.72
N LEU A 27 22.32 10.81 -6.03
CA LEU A 27 22.24 10.15 -7.35
C LEU A 27 22.06 11.16 -8.47
N CYS A 28 21.20 12.17 -8.26
CA CYS A 28 21.00 13.30 -9.18
C CYS A 28 22.31 14.07 -9.39
N ALA A 29 22.99 14.46 -8.31
CA ALA A 29 24.23 15.24 -8.38
C ALA A 29 25.38 14.49 -9.08
N THR A 30 25.47 13.17 -8.92
CA THR A 30 26.51 12.34 -9.56
C THR A 30 26.11 11.83 -10.94
N SER A 31 24.91 12.11 -11.41
CA SER A 31 24.41 11.61 -12.70
C SER A 31 25.22 12.19 -13.87
N PRO A 32 25.59 11.39 -14.88
CA PRO A 32 26.18 11.91 -16.11
C PRO A 32 25.19 12.75 -16.92
N ASP A 33 23.88 12.55 -16.76
CA ASP A 33 22.83 13.32 -17.42
C ASP A 33 22.61 14.67 -16.71
N PRO A 34 22.87 15.82 -17.37
CA PRO A 34 22.65 17.14 -16.80
C PRO A 34 21.19 17.41 -16.43
N ALA A 35 20.23 16.82 -17.16
CA ALA A 35 18.81 17.02 -16.90
C ALA A 35 18.38 16.49 -15.52
N LEU A 36 19.11 15.51 -14.98
CA LEU A 36 18.84 14.94 -13.66
C LEU A 36 19.46 15.77 -12.51
N ARG A 37 20.29 16.78 -12.80
CA ARG A 37 21.02 17.55 -11.77
C ARG A 37 20.23 18.73 -11.22
N ASP A 38 19.27 19.26 -11.98
CA ASP A 38 18.55 20.50 -11.66
C ASP A 38 17.27 20.24 -10.85
N HIS A 39 17.43 19.66 -9.66
CA HIS A 39 16.31 19.39 -8.77
C HIS A 39 16.62 19.81 -7.34
N ALA A 40 15.81 20.74 -6.83
CA ALA A 40 15.90 21.16 -5.45
C ALA A 40 15.57 19.98 -4.49
N PRO A 41 16.30 19.82 -3.37
CA PRO A 41 16.05 18.73 -2.43
C PRO A 41 14.61 18.69 -1.88
N TRP A 42 13.98 19.85 -1.72
CA TRP A 42 12.59 19.93 -1.27
C TRP A 42 11.62 19.39 -2.33
N ALA A 43 11.88 19.60 -3.63
CA ALA A 43 11.04 19.08 -4.71
C ALA A 43 11.14 17.56 -4.79
N LEU A 44 12.35 17.00 -4.63
CA LEU A 44 12.57 15.56 -4.53
C LEU A 44 11.85 14.95 -3.32
N ARG A 45 11.87 15.65 -2.17
CA ARG A 45 11.12 15.23 -0.97
C ARG A 45 9.62 15.19 -1.23
N THR A 46 9.05 16.26 -1.80
CA THR A 46 7.63 16.34 -2.15
C THR A 46 7.27 15.22 -3.12
N ALA A 47 8.05 15.04 -4.18
CA ALA A 47 7.86 13.96 -5.16
C ALA A 47 7.87 12.57 -4.50
N LEU A 48 8.82 12.30 -3.60
CA LEU A 48 8.88 11.04 -2.85
C LEU A 48 7.61 10.83 -2.00
N GLN A 49 7.18 11.83 -1.24
CA GLN A 49 5.98 11.74 -0.40
C GLN A 49 4.73 11.48 -1.26
N GLU A 50 4.55 12.27 -2.33
CA GLU A 50 3.39 12.19 -3.20
C GLU A 50 3.30 10.86 -3.96
N LEU A 51 4.44 10.32 -4.41
CA LEU A 51 4.48 8.98 -5.00
C LEU A 51 4.17 7.91 -3.94
N LEU A 52 4.84 7.94 -2.79
CA LEU A 52 4.68 6.93 -1.74
C LEU A 52 3.23 6.80 -1.24
N VAL A 53 2.51 7.92 -1.05
CA VAL A 53 1.10 7.89 -0.60
C VAL A 53 0.12 7.36 -1.65
N ARG A 54 0.53 7.32 -2.92
CA ARG A 54 -0.27 6.80 -4.05
C ARG A 54 0.02 5.34 -4.39
N LEU A 55 1.05 4.74 -3.79
CA LEU A 55 1.33 3.31 -3.99
C LEU A 55 0.32 2.45 -3.23
N GLU A 56 -0.46 1.66 -3.97
CA GLU A 56 -1.50 0.83 -3.37
C GLU A 56 -1.03 -0.57 -2.93
N VAL A 57 0.17 -0.99 -3.34
CA VAL A 57 0.65 -2.37 -3.19
C VAL A 57 1.70 -2.49 -2.08
N TYR A 58 1.58 -3.54 -1.26
CA TYR A 58 2.43 -3.81 -0.09
C TYR A 58 3.89 -4.12 -0.43
N ARG A 59 4.23 -4.34 -1.71
CA ARG A 59 5.56 -4.80 -2.10
C ARG A 59 5.81 -4.73 -3.63
N PRO A 60 6.61 -3.77 -4.13
CA PRO A 60 7.27 -3.92 -5.42
C PRO A 60 8.60 -4.67 -5.20
N TYR A 61 8.60 -6.00 -5.05
CA TYR A 61 9.86 -6.77 -5.11
C TYR A 61 9.83 -7.91 -6.13
N ALA A 62 10.88 -7.89 -6.94
CA ALA A 62 11.65 -9.01 -7.49
C ALA A 62 11.00 -10.00 -8.48
N SER A 63 9.69 -9.95 -8.73
CA SER A 63 9.10 -10.69 -9.89
C SER A 63 7.88 -10.01 -10.53
N GLY A 64 7.47 -8.86 -10.01
CA GLY A 64 6.42 -8.03 -10.58
C GLY A 64 7.02 -6.73 -11.09
N ASP A 65 6.60 -6.31 -12.28
CA ASP A 65 7.01 -5.06 -12.92
C ASP A 65 6.82 -3.88 -11.96
N ALA A 66 7.92 -3.21 -11.58
CA ALA A 66 7.86 -2.03 -10.73
C ALA A 66 7.01 -0.91 -11.36
N ALA A 67 6.88 -0.89 -12.70
CA ALA A 67 6.02 0.04 -13.41
C ALA A 67 4.52 -0.25 -13.19
N ALA A 68 4.16 -1.49 -12.85
CA ALA A 68 2.79 -1.84 -12.45
C ALA A 68 2.43 -1.30 -11.06
N VAL A 69 3.43 -0.92 -10.26
CA VAL A 69 3.22 -0.37 -8.90
C VAL A 69 3.41 1.15 -8.89
N VAL A 70 4.44 1.66 -9.56
CA VAL A 70 4.67 3.10 -9.76
C VAL A 70 4.09 3.52 -11.11
N THR A 71 2.76 3.53 -11.20
CA THR A 71 2.06 3.77 -12.47
C THR A 71 2.22 5.20 -12.96
N GLU A 72 1.96 5.42 -14.25
CA GLU A 72 2.02 6.77 -14.82
C GLU A 72 0.90 7.66 -14.28
N GLU A 73 -0.27 7.09 -13.98
CA GLU A 73 -1.39 7.81 -13.37
C GLU A 73 -1.03 8.31 -11.97
N ALA A 74 -0.39 7.47 -11.15
CA ALA A 74 0.10 7.88 -9.84
C ALA A 74 1.14 9.01 -9.95
N ALA A 75 2.01 8.95 -10.95
CA ALA A 75 2.98 10.00 -11.23
C ALA A 75 2.30 11.29 -11.71
N ALA A 76 1.26 11.20 -12.55
CA ALA A 76 0.50 12.35 -13.01
C ALA A 76 -0.22 13.06 -11.85
N GLU A 77 -0.88 12.30 -10.98
CA GLU A 77 -1.51 12.85 -9.78
C GLU A 77 -0.50 13.46 -8.79
N ALA A 78 0.73 12.94 -8.74
CA ALA A 78 1.79 13.50 -7.91
C ALA A 78 2.34 14.82 -8.51
N ARG A 79 2.49 14.88 -9.84
CA ARG A 79 2.90 16.12 -10.54
C ARG A 79 1.90 17.25 -10.36
N ALA A 80 0.60 16.93 -10.32
CA ALA A 80 -0.46 17.92 -10.12
C ALA A 80 -0.43 18.65 -8.77
N VAL A 81 0.39 18.21 -7.80
CA VAL A 81 0.56 18.89 -6.52
C VAL A 81 1.50 20.10 -6.62
N PHE A 82 2.40 20.10 -7.60
CA PHE A 82 3.34 21.20 -7.82
C PHE A 82 2.63 22.37 -8.49
N THR A 83 2.85 23.57 -7.96
CA THR A 83 2.34 24.80 -8.57
C THR A 83 3.18 25.22 -9.78
N VAL A 84 4.50 24.98 -9.72
CA VAL A 84 5.44 25.29 -10.79
C VAL A 84 5.69 24.01 -11.61
N PRO A 85 5.38 23.98 -12.92
CA PRO A 85 5.54 22.81 -13.77
C PRO A 85 6.97 22.25 -13.81
N GLU A 86 7.98 23.13 -13.76
CA GLU A 86 9.39 22.77 -13.77
C GLU A 86 9.77 21.93 -12.54
N GLU A 87 9.21 22.25 -11.37
CA GLU A 87 9.43 21.52 -10.12
C GLU A 87 8.78 20.14 -10.15
N ALA A 88 7.68 19.98 -10.91
CA ALA A 88 7.00 18.70 -11.09
C ALA A 88 7.89 17.65 -11.79
N GLY A 89 8.94 18.07 -12.50
CA GLY A 89 9.94 17.20 -13.11
C GLY A 89 10.61 16.25 -12.09
N ALA A 90 10.71 16.68 -10.82
CA ALA A 90 11.24 15.85 -9.74
C ALA A 90 10.46 14.53 -9.56
N VAL A 91 9.16 14.50 -9.86
CA VAL A 91 8.34 13.28 -9.79
C VAL A 91 8.81 12.25 -10.82
N SER A 92 9.06 12.68 -12.05
CA SER A 92 9.55 11.80 -13.11
C SER A 92 10.92 11.23 -12.74
N VAL A 93 11.82 12.05 -12.20
CA VAL A 93 13.14 11.60 -11.73
C VAL A 93 13.03 10.56 -10.60
N VAL A 94 12.25 10.84 -9.56
CA VAL A 94 12.07 9.89 -8.46
C VAL A 94 11.45 8.58 -8.95
N ARG A 95 10.50 8.66 -9.88
CA ARG A 95 9.92 7.47 -10.52
C ARG A 95 10.96 6.68 -11.30
N ASP A 96 11.76 7.32 -12.15
CA ASP A 96 12.75 6.63 -12.96
C ASP A 96 13.87 6.02 -12.09
N LEU A 97 14.23 6.67 -10.99
CA LEU A 97 15.10 6.11 -9.96
C LEU A 97 14.48 4.86 -9.31
N ALA A 98 13.19 4.90 -8.97
CA ALA A 98 12.50 3.75 -8.36
C ALA A 98 12.35 2.57 -9.35
N LEU A 99 12.13 2.88 -10.63
CA LEU A 99 11.92 1.90 -11.70
C LEU A 99 13.22 1.27 -12.22
N GLY A 100 14.39 1.82 -11.91
CA GLY A 100 15.63 1.32 -12.49
C GLY A 100 15.98 1.92 -13.86
N ARG A 101 15.37 3.03 -14.24
CA ARG A 101 15.54 3.67 -15.56
C ARG A 101 16.60 4.77 -15.55
N ALA A 102 16.82 5.41 -14.40
CA ALA A 102 17.77 6.50 -14.25
C ALA A 102 18.98 6.09 -13.40
N GLY A 103 19.96 5.42 -14.02
CA GLY A 103 21.25 5.10 -13.42
C GLY A 103 21.42 3.64 -12.98
N ASP A 104 22.68 3.27 -12.77
CA ASP A 104 23.12 1.95 -12.38
C ASP A 104 24.07 2.02 -11.16
N GLY A 105 24.38 0.86 -10.58
CA GLY A 105 25.34 0.75 -9.48
C GLY A 105 24.75 0.70 -8.06
N PRO A 106 25.62 0.60 -7.04
CA PRO A 106 25.24 0.23 -5.67
C PRO A 106 24.33 1.26 -5.00
N GLY A 107 24.55 2.57 -5.21
CA GLY A 107 23.70 3.62 -4.65
C GLY A 107 22.28 3.59 -5.21
N HIS A 108 22.13 3.27 -6.49
CA HIS A 108 20.83 3.15 -7.15
C HIS A 108 20.08 1.89 -6.67
N LEU A 109 20.78 0.75 -6.54
CA LEU A 109 20.22 -0.47 -5.95
C LEU A 109 19.76 -0.24 -4.50
N GLU A 110 20.56 0.46 -3.71
CA GLU A 110 20.21 0.84 -2.34
C GLU A 110 18.96 1.73 -2.31
N PHE A 111 18.89 2.74 -3.17
CA PHE A 111 17.72 3.61 -3.29
C PHE A 111 16.45 2.81 -3.57
N ARG A 112 16.48 1.93 -4.59
CA ARG A 112 15.34 1.08 -4.96
C ARG A 112 14.92 0.17 -3.82
N ALA A 113 15.89 -0.45 -3.15
CA ALA A 113 15.61 -1.31 -2.00
C ALA A 113 14.95 -0.53 -0.86
N ARG A 114 15.47 0.65 -0.51
CA ARG A 114 14.90 1.51 0.55
C ARG A 114 13.53 2.07 0.17
N PHE A 115 13.32 2.44 -1.09
CA PHE A 115 12.02 2.92 -1.58
C PHE A 115 10.96 1.83 -1.45
N ALA A 116 11.29 0.60 -1.82
CA ALA A 116 10.41 -0.55 -1.66
C ALA A 116 10.18 -0.92 -0.18
N GLN A 117 11.17 -0.78 0.70
CA GLN A 117 11.00 -0.95 2.16
C GLN A 117 10.05 0.10 2.74
N THR A 118 10.26 1.37 2.37
CA THR A 118 9.51 2.51 2.89
C THR A 118 8.06 2.47 2.43
N SER A 119 7.81 2.15 1.16
CA SER A 119 6.44 1.96 0.63
C SER A 119 5.70 0.82 1.33
N SER A 120 6.39 -0.31 1.58
CA SER A 120 5.83 -1.44 2.32
C SER A 120 5.46 -1.04 3.76
N ALA A 121 6.36 -0.35 4.45
CA ALA A 121 6.15 0.13 5.82
C ALA A 121 5.01 1.15 5.90
N LEU A 122 4.99 2.10 4.97
CA LEU A 122 3.94 3.11 4.86
C LEU A 122 2.58 2.45 4.67
N ARG A 123 2.48 1.48 3.76
CA ARG A 123 1.21 0.80 3.51
C ARG A 123 0.74 0.03 4.73
N ALA A 124 1.64 -0.70 5.39
CA ALA A 124 1.35 -1.43 6.61
C ALA A 124 0.77 -0.50 7.69
N LYS A 125 1.46 0.61 7.96
CA LYS A 125 1.07 1.57 9.00
C LYS A 125 -0.19 2.35 8.65
N SER A 126 -0.34 2.75 7.39
CA SER A 126 -1.53 3.46 6.93
C SER A 126 -2.80 2.62 7.11
N VAL A 127 -2.74 1.34 6.74
CA VAL A 127 -3.86 0.41 6.92
C VAL A 127 -4.13 0.16 8.40
N GLU A 128 -3.09 0.03 9.23
CA GLU A 128 -3.24 -0.08 10.68
C GLU A 128 -3.97 1.13 11.29
N ASP A 129 -3.57 2.35 10.88
CA ASP A 129 -4.10 3.63 11.38
C ASP A 129 -5.49 3.99 10.82
N THR A 130 -5.82 3.59 9.58
CA THR A 130 -7.15 3.85 8.99
C THR A 130 -8.15 2.70 9.12
N GLY A 131 -7.71 1.46 8.93
CA GLY A 131 -8.59 0.30 8.83
C GLY A 131 -8.98 -0.25 10.20
N PHE A 132 -8.01 -0.51 11.06
CA PHE A 132 -8.27 -1.42 12.18
C PHE A 132 -8.75 -0.75 13.47
N TYR A 133 -8.40 0.52 13.72
CA TYR A 133 -8.82 1.23 14.93
C TYR A 133 -9.93 2.27 14.71
N ARG A 134 -10.12 2.75 13.47
CA ARG A 134 -11.08 3.85 13.17
C ARG A 134 -12.34 3.39 12.43
N TYR A 135 -12.30 2.27 11.71
CA TYR A 135 -13.44 1.72 11.01
C TYR A 135 -13.94 0.46 11.74
N VAL A 136 -14.98 0.62 12.56
CA VAL A 136 -15.43 -0.40 13.53
C VAL A 136 -16.76 -1.12 13.22
N PRO A 137 -17.32 -1.22 11.99
CA PRO A 137 -18.59 -1.93 11.79
C PRO A 137 -18.55 -3.41 12.17
N LEU A 138 -17.40 -4.08 11.95
CA LEU A 138 -17.20 -5.49 12.30
C LEU A 138 -15.73 -5.74 12.66
N LEU A 139 -15.43 -5.80 13.96
CA LEU A 139 -14.03 -5.89 14.45
C LEU A 139 -13.31 -7.14 13.94
N SER A 140 -14.03 -8.25 13.74
CA SER A 140 -13.45 -9.50 13.23
C SER A 140 -13.01 -9.43 11.76
N ALA A 141 -13.48 -8.43 11.00
CA ALA A 141 -13.02 -8.18 9.63
C ALA A 141 -11.78 -7.27 9.58
N ASN A 142 -11.39 -6.67 10.71
CA ASN A 142 -10.22 -5.81 10.86
C ASN A 142 -8.94 -6.65 11.13
N GLU A 143 -8.71 -7.66 10.30
CA GLU A 143 -7.55 -8.54 10.39
C GLU A 143 -6.50 -8.27 9.31
N VAL A 144 -5.26 -8.69 9.56
CA VAL A 144 -4.14 -8.51 8.64
C VAL A 144 -4.45 -9.21 7.30
N GLY A 145 -4.47 -8.44 6.22
CA GLY A 145 -4.79 -8.93 4.87
C GLY A 145 -6.28 -8.90 4.50
N GLY A 146 -7.16 -8.52 5.43
CA GLY A 146 -8.59 -8.31 5.18
C GLY A 146 -8.89 -6.91 4.62
N ASN A 147 -10.00 -6.79 3.88
CA ASN A 147 -10.56 -5.50 3.47
C ASN A 147 -11.78 -5.16 4.34
N PRO A 148 -11.69 -4.18 5.26
CA PRO A 148 -12.79 -3.83 6.14
C PRO A 148 -14.02 -3.26 5.42
N GLY A 149 -13.86 -2.73 4.19
CA GLY A 149 -14.97 -2.26 3.36
C GLY A 149 -15.84 -3.38 2.76
N SER A 150 -15.34 -4.63 2.75
CA SER A 150 -16.04 -5.80 2.20
C SER A 150 -15.90 -7.01 3.15
N PRO A 151 -16.54 -6.99 4.32
CA PRO A 151 -16.31 -7.97 5.39
C PRO A 151 -16.86 -9.37 5.10
N ALA A 152 -17.69 -9.52 4.06
CA ALA A 152 -18.33 -10.78 3.72
C ALA A 152 -17.93 -11.25 2.31
N VAL A 153 -17.75 -12.56 2.17
CA VAL A 153 -17.56 -13.22 0.87
C VAL A 153 -18.71 -14.18 0.61
N SER A 154 -19.25 -14.17 -0.61
CA SER A 154 -20.30 -15.13 -0.98
C SER A 154 -19.73 -16.56 -1.04
N PRO A 155 -20.56 -17.61 -0.82
CA PRO A 155 -20.13 -19.00 -0.97
C PRO A 155 -19.51 -19.26 -2.35
N ARG A 156 -20.10 -18.72 -3.41
CA ARG A 156 -19.61 -18.81 -4.79
C ARG A 156 -18.21 -18.18 -4.95
N THR A 157 -17.99 -17.01 -4.34
CA THR A 157 -16.68 -16.36 -4.33
C THR A 157 -15.65 -17.19 -3.57
N SER A 158 -16.03 -17.75 -2.41
CA SER A 158 -15.16 -18.62 -1.61
C SER A 158 -14.73 -19.87 -2.39
N THR A 159 -15.68 -20.58 -3.00
CA THR A 159 -15.39 -21.76 -3.83
C THR A 159 -14.52 -21.41 -5.03
N ARG A 160 -14.74 -20.27 -5.68
CA ARG A 160 -13.90 -19.79 -6.79
C ARG A 160 -12.47 -19.54 -6.34
N THR A 161 -12.27 -18.87 -5.21
CA THR A 161 -10.94 -18.60 -4.65
C THR A 161 -10.23 -19.90 -4.27
N ALA A 162 -10.93 -20.84 -3.63
CA ALA A 162 -10.37 -22.15 -3.30
C ALA A 162 -9.92 -22.92 -4.54
N ARG A 163 -10.73 -22.91 -5.61
CA ARG A 163 -10.38 -23.53 -6.90
C ARG A 163 -9.17 -22.87 -7.58
N ALA A 164 -9.10 -21.55 -7.54
CA ALA A 164 -7.95 -20.81 -8.08
C ALA A 164 -6.65 -21.17 -7.33
N CYS A 165 -6.69 -21.24 -6.00
CA CYS A 165 -5.55 -21.68 -5.19
C CYS A 165 -5.12 -23.11 -5.51
N SER A 166 -6.05 -24.06 -5.66
CA SER A 166 -5.71 -25.44 -6.04
C SER A 166 -5.03 -25.55 -7.40
N ALA A 167 -5.36 -24.65 -8.35
CA ALA A 167 -4.75 -24.63 -9.67
C ALA A 167 -3.32 -24.05 -9.68
N THR A 168 -2.94 -23.26 -8.67
CA THR A 168 -1.58 -22.67 -8.55
C THR A 168 -0.66 -23.43 -7.59
N GLY A 169 -1.11 -24.57 -7.05
CA GLY A 169 -0.39 -25.36 -6.04
C GLY A 169 -0.77 -24.99 -4.59
N PRO A 170 -0.56 -25.90 -3.61
CA PRO A 170 -0.99 -25.70 -2.24
C PRO A 170 -0.24 -24.52 -1.59
N ARG A 171 -1.02 -23.53 -1.14
CA ARG A 171 -0.52 -22.39 -0.34
C ARG A 171 -0.95 -22.55 1.11
N PRO A 172 -0.07 -22.23 2.09
CA PRO A 172 -0.47 -22.24 3.50
C PRO A 172 -1.56 -21.19 3.73
N ALA A 173 -2.69 -21.60 4.31
CA ALA A 173 -3.82 -20.76 4.68
C ALA A 173 -3.99 -20.70 6.21
N PRO A 174 -3.06 -20.07 6.94
CA PRO A 174 -3.13 -20.04 8.39
C PRO A 174 -4.21 -19.09 8.88
N LEU A 175 -4.97 -19.57 9.87
CA LEU A 175 -6.01 -18.82 10.57
C LEU A 175 -5.45 -17.90 11.67
N CYS A 176 -4.25 -18.19 12.19
CA CYS A 176 -3.54 -17.37 13.17
C CYS A 176 -2.05 -17.30 12.85
N ARG A 177 -1.45 -16.11 13.04
CA ARG A 177 0.00 -15.89 13.01
C ARG A 177 0.36 -14.92 14.13
N ARG A 178 1.64 -14.79 14.49
CA ARG A 178 2.08 -13.87 15.56
C ARG A 178 1.72 -12.39 15.30
N THR A 179 1.34 -12.06 14.06
CA THR A 179 0.92 -10.72 13.64
C THR A 179 -0.58 -10.58 13.42
N THR A 180 -1.39 -11.64 13.59
CA THR A 180 -2.87 -11.50 13.55
C THR A 180 -3.32 -10.67 14.73
N ARG A 181 -4.28 -9.78 14.50
CA ARG A 181 -4.70 -8.79 15.50
C ARG A 181 -5.58 -9.44 16.57
N SER A 182 -6.34 -10.44 16.17
CA SER A 182 -7.14 -11.27 17.07
C SER A 182 -6.84 -12.75 16.85
N ALA A 183 -7.06 -13.55 17.89
CA ALA A 183 -7.04 -14.99 17.75
C ALA A 183 -8.26 -15.44 16.90
N ALA A 184 -8.10 -16.52 16.13
CA ALA A 184 -9.17 -17.15 15.35
C ALA A 184 -10.49 -17.36 16.13
N PRO A 185 -10.49 -17.84 17.40
CA PRO A 185 -11.73 -17.95 18.18
C PRO A 185 -12.39 -16.60 18.49
N THR A 186 -11.62 -15.51 18.58
CA THR A 186 -12.14 -14.16 18.79
C THR A 186 -12.82 -13.65 17.51
N CYS A 187 -12.27 -13.94 16.32
CA CYS A 187 -12.89 -13.57 15.04
C CYS A 187 -14.15 -14.38 14.72
N ALA A 188 -14.24 -15.63 15.19
CA ALA A 188 -15.35 -16.53 14.94
C ALA A 188 -16.56 -16.29 15.86
N ARG A 189 -16.43 -15.44 16.90
CA ARG A 189 -17.56 -15.08 17.76
C ARG A 189 -18.56 -14.24 16.95
N PRO A 190 -19.85 -14.62 16.88
CA PRO A 190 -20.86 -13.86 16.17
C PRO A 190 -20.94 -12.45 16.77
N SER A 191 -20.71 -11.44 15.94
CA SER A 191 -20.82 -10.06 16.36
C SER A 191 -22.30 -9.70 16.53
N PRO A 192 -22.71 -9.09 17.66
CA PRO A 192 -24.11 -8.76 17.92
C PRO A 192 -24.69 -7.71 16.94
N CYS A 193 -23.85 -7.02 16.17
CA CYS A 193 -24.25 -6.02 15.17
C CYS A 193 -24.33 -6.55 13.73
N SER A 194 -24.09 -7.83 13.47
CA SER A 194 -24.31 -8.42 12.14
C SER A 194 -25.81 -8.41 11.84
N PRO A 195 -26.28 -7.90 10.68
CA PRO A 195 -27.68 -8.01 10.32
C PRO A 195 -28.03 -9.49 10.18
N SER A 196 -28.64 -10.05 11.22
CA SER A 196 -29.27 -11.37 11.13
C SER A 196 -30.28 -11.30 10.00
N ALA A 197 -30.05 -12.07 8.94
CA ALA A 197 -31.07 -12.34 7.96
C ALA A 197 -32.23 -13.04 8.69
N ARG A 198 -33.20 -12.27 9.19
CA ARG A 198 -34.47 -12.81 9.68
C ARG A 198 -35.23 -13.33 8.47
N SER A 199 -35.01 -14.61 8.15
CA SER A 199 -35.97 -15.37 7.36
C SER A 199 -37.23 -15.57 8.22
N ALA A 200 -38.25 -14.76 7.97
CA ALA A 200 -39.60 -15.03 8.45
C ALA A 200 -40.11 -16.28 7.72
N GLY A 201 -40.09 -17.43 8.40
CA GLY A 201 -40.76 -18.65 7.94
C GLY A 201 -42.29 -18.53 8.10
N PRO A 202 -43.10 -19.13 7.22
CA PRO A 202 -44.54 -18.93 7.20
C PRO A 202 -45.21 -19.65 8.39
N THR A 203 -46.06 -18.92 9.11
CA THR A 203 -46.97 -19.44 10.12
C THR A 203 -48.00 -20.36 9.47
N ARG A 204 -47.88 -21.67 9.71
CA ARG A 204 -48.92 -22.67 9.39
C ARG A 204 -50.09 -22.49 10.37
N SER A 205 -51.19 -21.89 9.92
CA SER A 205 -52.47 -21.96 10.66
C SER A 205 -53.10 -23.33 10.43
N ARG A 206 -53.35 -24.06 11.51
CA ARG A 206 -54.23 -25.23 11.52
C ARG A 206 -55.67 -24.77 11.29
N ARG A 207 -56.37 -25.42 10.36
CA ARG A 207 -57.80 -25.71 10.41
C ARG A 207 -57.96 -27.19 10.14
#